data_AF-A0A2N8LZR7-F1
#
_entry.id   AF-A0A2N8LZR7-F1
#
_cell.length_a   1.000
_cell.length_b   1.000
_cell.length_c   1.000
_cell.angle_alpha   90.00
_cell.angle_beta   90.00
_cell.angle_gamma   90.00
#
_symmetry.space_group_name_H-M   'P 1'
#
loop_
_entity.id
_entity.type
_entity.pdbx_description
1 polymer ?
#
loop_
_entity_poly.entity_id
_entity_poly.type
_entity_poly.pdbx_seq_one_letter_code
_entity_poly.pdbx_strand_id
1 'polypeptide(L)'
;MTNSATTRTEKFVVRFPCGMRAQVSTAANHSHRSMNAEIIARLEHSLGNWPSTLPQGEAAVPQGSEEAFLLERFRQLPVAKQQALLALLD
;
A
#
# COMPACT_ATOMS: atom_id res chain seq x y z
N MET A 1 -36.19 3.47 22.91
CA MET A 1 -36.68 3.69 21.52
C MET A 1 -35.64 3.08 20.59
N THR A 2 -35.92 1.91 20.05
CA THR A 2 -35.01 1.08 19.25
C THR A 2 -34.97 1.60 17.82
N ASN A 3 -33.90 2.30 17.44
CA ASN A 3 -33.71 2.75 16.06
C ASN A 3 -33.26 1.57 15.21
N SER A 4 -34.05 1.24 14.19
CA SER A 4 -33.91 0.08 13.32
C SER A 4 -32.53 0.01 12.68
N ALA A 5 -31.71 -0.95 13.11
CA ALA A 5 -30.50 -1.38 12.42
C ALA A 5 -30.88 -2.01 11.07
N THR A 6 -31.25 -1.17 10.12
CA THR A 6 -31.20 -1.52 8.71
C THR A 6 -29.74 -1.74 8.39
N THR A 7 -29.42 -2.90 7.85
CA THR A 7 -28.13 -3.30 7.30
C THR A 7 -27.68 -2.28 6.25
N ARG A 8 -27.05 -1.20 6.71
CA ARG A 8 -26.78 -0.03 5.87
C ARG A 8 -25.56 -0.34 5.01
N THR A 9 -25.81 -0.91 3.84
CA THR A 9 -24.81 -1.07 2.79
C THR A 9 -24.24 0.30 2.42
N GLU A 10 -22.94 0.47 2.59
CA GLU A 10 -22.23 1.67 2.18
C GLU A 10 -22.03 1.66 0.67
N LYS A 11 -22.26 2.80 0.02
CA LYS A 11 -22.12 2.95 -1.43
C LYS A 11 -20.94 3.85 -1.74
N PHE A 12 -20.07 3.39 -2.64
CA PHE A 12 -18.91 4.14 -3.10
C PHE A 12 -18.82 4.08 -4.63
N VAL A 13 -18.43 5.19 -5.27
CA VAL A 13 -18.26 5.27 -6.73
C VAL A 13 -16.77 5.18 -7.07
N VAL A 14 -16.39 4.14 -7.81
CA VAL A 14 -15.01 3.92 -8.25
C VAL A 14 -14.83 4.43 -9.69
N ARG A 15 -13.74 5.16 -9.94
CA ARG A 15 -13.30 5.52 -11.29
C ARG A 15 -12.23 4.54 -11.75
N PHE A 16 -12.53 3.77 -12.79
CA PHE A 16 -11.57 2.82 -13.37
C PHE A 16 -10.69 3.47 -14.44
N PRO A 17 -9.41 3.07 -14.53
CA PRO A 17 -8.60 3.32 -15.72
C PRO A 17 -9.23 2.75 -16.99
N CYS A 18 -8.80 3.26 -18.15
CA CYS A 18 -9.26 2.76 -19.45
C CYS A 18 -9.08 1.24 -19.55
N GLY A 19 -10.08 0.54 -20.10
CA GLY A 19 -10.06 -0.92 -20.29
C GLY A 19 -10.34 -1.76 -19.03
N MET A 20 -10.08 -1.26 -17.82
CA MET A 20 -10.23 -2.05 -16.59
C MET A 20 -11.68 -2.51 -16.35
N ARG A 21 -12.69 -1.69 -16.69
CA ARG A 21 -14.10 -2.11 -16.58
C ARG A 21 -14.42 -3.35 -17.42
N ALA A 22 -13.86 -3.45 -18.63
CA ALA A 22 -14.07 -4.60 -19.51
C ALA A 22 -13.38 -5.87 -18.95
N GLN A 23 -12.20 -5.70 -18.35
CA GLN A 23 -11.51 -6.79 -17.66
C GLN A 23 -12.34 -7.32 -16.48
N VAL A 24 -12.88 -6.42 -15.64
CA VAL A 24 -13.76 -6.79 -14.53
C VAL A 24 -15.03 -7.48 -15.04
N SER A 25 -15.64 -7.01 -16.12
CA SER A 25 -16.81 -7.65 -16.73
C SER A 25 -16.51 -9.07 -17.20
N THR A 26 -15.35 -9.29 -17.82
CA THR A 26 -14.94 -10.62 -18.30
C THR A 26 -14.71 -11.57 -17.13
N ALA A 27 -14.01 -11.11 -16.09
CA ALA A 27 -13.80 -11.88 -14.87
C ALA A 27 -15.12 -12.24 -14.17
N ALA A 28 -16.04 -11.29 -14.06
CA ALA A 28 -17.34 -11.51 -13.46
C ALA A 28 -18.16 -12.58 -14.22
N ASN A 29 -18.10 -12.56 -15.56
CA ASN A 29 -18.75 -13.57 -16.40
C ASN A 29 -18.15 -14.97 -16.18
N HIS A 30 -16.82 -15.08 -16.10
CA HIS A 30 -16.14 -16.35 -15.81
C HIS A 30 -16.47 -16.88 -14.41
N SER A 31 -16.61 -16.00 -13.43
CA SER A 31 -16.96 -16.35 -12.05
C SER A 31 -18.48 -16.53 -11.83
N HIS A 32 -19.31 -16.38 -12.88
CA HIS A 32 -20.77 -16.37 -12.80
C HIS A 32 -21.34 -15.40 -11.75
N ARG A 33 -20.76 -14.19 -11.67
CA ARG A 33 -21.10 -13.13 -10.71
C ARG A 33 -21.48 -11.84 -11.41
N SER A 34 -22.17 -10.94 -10.71
CA SER A 34 -22.27 -9.55 -11.15
C SER A 34 -20.91 -8.85 -11.03
N MET A 35 -20.67 -7.79 -11.82
CA MET A 35 -19.43 -7.00 -11.67
C MET A 35 -19.22 -6.51 -10.24
N ASN A 36 -20.29 -6.10 -9.55
CA ASN A 36 -20.19 -5.68 -8.16
C ASN A 36 -19.72 -6.82 -7.25
N ALA A 37 -20.33 -8.00 -7.37
CA ALA A 37 -19.94 -9.17 -6.59
C ALA A 37 -18.49 -9.60 -6.87
N GLU A 38 -18.03 -9.49 -8.12
CA GLU A 38 -16.63 -9.76 -8.48
C GLU A 38 -15.66 -8.73 -7.88
N ILE A 39 -16.01 -7.44 -7.92
CA ILE A 39 -15.22 -6.37 -7.28
C ILE A 39 -15.09 -6.62 -5.78
N ILE A 40 -16.22 -6.90 -5.10
CA ILE A 40 -16.21 -7.18 -3.66
C ILE A 40 -15.37 -8.41 -3.36
N ALA A 41 -15.56 -9.53 -4.08
CA ALA A 41 -14.79 -10.74 -3.83
C ALA A 41 -13.27 -10.55 -4.00
N ARG A 42 -12.84 -9.74 -4.99
CA ARG A 42 -11.43 -9.39 -5.16
C ARG A 42 -10.90 -8.52 -4.04
N LEU A 43 -11.70 -7.56 -3.56
CA LEU A 43 -11.34 -6.72 -2.43
C LEU A 43 -11.23 -7.54 -1.14
N GLU A 44 -12.19 -8.42 -0.86
CA GLU A 44 -12.16 -9.33 0.29
C GLU A 44 -10.92 -10.22 0.27
N HIS A 45 -10.59 -10.81 -0.89
CA HIS A 45 -9.40 -11.62 -1.06
C HIS A 45 -8.11 -10.78 -0.85
N SER A 46 -8.05 -9.58 -1.43
CA SER A 46 -6.88 -8.70 -1.30
C SER A 46 -6.69 -8.20 0.12
N LEU A 47 -7.77 -7.92 0.85
CA LEU A 47 -7.73 -7.42 2.22
C LEU A 47 -7.47 -8.56 3.22
N GLY A 48 -8.03 -9.76 2.98
CA GLY A 48 -7.77 -10.94 3.80
C GLY A 48 -6.34 -11.47 3.66
N ASN A 49 -5.75 -11.32 2.48
CA ASN A 49 -4.35 -11.65 2.22
C ASN A 49 -3.42 -10.43 2.33
N TRP A 50 -3.90 -9.32 2.89
CA TRP A 50 -3.05 -8.15 3.11
C TRP A 50 -1.98 -8.51 4.15
N PRO A 51 -0.69 -8.34 3.84
CA PRO A 51 0.34 -8.72 4.78
C PRO A 51 0.24 -7.82 6.02
N SER A 52 0.19 -8.44 7.20
CA SER A 52 0.12 -7.74 8.50
C SER A 52 1.34 -6.86 8.73
N THR A 53 2.46 -7.22 8.11
CA THR A 53 3.59 -6.36 7.86
C THR A 53 3.61 -6.05 6.38
N LEU A 54 3.25 -4.82 5.99
CA LEU A 54 3.74 -4.31 4.70
C LEU A 54 5.24 -4.57 4.67
N PRO A 55 5.85 -4.92 3.51
CA PRO A 55 7.27 -4.81 3.39
C PRO A 55 7.57 -3.34 3.72
N GLN A 56 7.97 -3.10 4.97
CA GLN A 56 8.69 -1.90 5.35
C GLN A 56 9.81 -1.91 4.35
N GLY A 57 9.72 -1.03 3.34
CA GLY A 57 10.76 -0.92 2.33
C GLY A 57 12.05 -0.94 3.11
N GLU A 58 12.83 -2.01 2.90
CA GLU A 58 13.86 -2.52 3.80
C GLU A 58 14.41 -1.36 4.61
N ALA A 59 14.02 -1.26 5.90
CA ALA A 59 14.29 -0.05 6.66
C ALA A 59 15.77 0.25 6.43
N ALA A 60 16.06 1.39 5.78
CA ALA A 60 17.41 1.65 5.25
C ALA A 60 18.46 1.62 6.37
N VAL A 61 17.98 1.60 7.60
CA VAL A 61 18.68 1.57 8.86
C VAL A 61 17.94 0.61 9.82
N PRO A 62 18.63 -0.32 10.51
CA PRO A 62 18.03 -1.19 11.53
C PRO A 62 17.51 -0.37 12.74
N GLN A 63 16.30 -0.68 13.22
CA GLN A 63 15.72 -0.01 14.39
C GLN A 63 16.58 -0.19 15.64
N GLY A 64 16.85 0.90 16.35
CA GLY A 64 17.61 0.90 17.61
C GLY A 64 19.13 1.01 17.44
N SER A 65 19.65 1.00 16.20
CA SER A 65 21.05 1.30 15.89
C SER A 65 21.20 2.40 14.86
N GLU A 66 20.18 3.27 14.74
CA GLU A 66 20.09 4.16 13.60
C GLU A 66 21.27 5.12 13.47
N GLU A 67 21.66 5.73 14.58
CA GLU A 67 22.77 6.67 14.63
C GLU A 67 24.11 6.01 14.29
N ALA A 68 24.40 4.85 14.89
CA ALA A 68 25.66 4.14 14.67
C ALA A 68 25.81 3.70 13.21
N PHE A 69 24.72 3.20 12.61
CA PHE A 69 24.71 2.78 11.21
C PHE A 69 24.85 3.95 10.24
N LEU A 70 24.16 5.07 10.49
CA LEU A 70 24.28 6.27 9.67
C LEU A 70 25.68 6.88 9.75
N LEU A 71 26.29 6.92 10.93
CA LEU A 71 27.66 7.41 11.12
C LEU A 71 28.70 6.52 10.43
N GLU A 72 28.56 5.20 10.53
CA GLU A 72 29.46 4.28 9.82
C GLU A 72 29.33 4.45 8.31
N ARG A 73 28.09 4.49 7.79
CA ARG A 73 27.87 4.70 6.36
C ARG A 73 28.39 6.05 5.88
N PHE A 74 28.24 7.10 6.68
CA PHE A 74 28.80 8.42 6.39
C PHE A 74 30.33 8.39 6.29
N ARG A 75 31.01 7.72 7.23
CA ARG A 75 32.48 7.58 7.25
C ARG A 75 33.03 6.83 6.02
N GLN A 76 32.27 5.87 5.51
CA GLN A 76 32.65 5.09 4.31
C GLN A 76 32.40 5.85 2.98
N LEU A 77 31.72 7.01 3.00
CA LEU A 77 31.51 7.79 1.79
C LEU A 77 32.79 8.55 1.36
N PRO A 78 33.00 8.79 0.06
CA PRO A 78 34.04 9.70 -0.42
C PRO A 78 33.90 11.10 0.19
N VAL A 79 35.02 11.76 0.49
CA VAL A 79 35.07 13.07 1.15
C VAL A 79 34.17 14.12 0.48
N ALA A 80 34.11 14.15 -0.85
CA ALA A 80 33.25 15.07 -1.59
C ALA A 80 31.74 14.87 -1.29
N LYS A 81 31.30 13.62 -1.08
CA LYS A 81 29.91 13.31 -0.72
C LYS A 81 29.62 13.62 0.75
N GLN A 82 30.60 13.43 1.64
CA GLN A 82 30.48 13.82 3.05
C GLN A 82 30.30 15.33 3.18
N GLN A 83 31.12 16.12 2.48
CA GLN A 83 31.04 17.58 2.47
C GLN A 83 29.71 18.08 1.89
N ALA A 84 29.23 17.47 0.80
CA ALA A 84 27.94 17.83 0.22
C ALA A 84 26.77 17.55 1.17
N LEU A 85 26.82 16.45 1.95
CA LEU A 85 25.80 16.15 2.95
C LEU A 85 25.83 17.14 4.13
N LEU A 86 27.02 17.49 4.61
CA LEU A 86 27.17 18.48 5.68
C LEU A 86 26.65 19.85 5.24
N ALA A 87 27.00 20.30 4.04
CA ALA A 87 26.54 21.57 3.48
C ALA A 87 25.02 21.63 3.23
N LEU A 88 24.32 20.49 3.24
CA LEU A 88 22.87 20.41 3.08
C LEU A 88 22.12 20.44 4.43
N LEU A 89 22.86 20.25 5.54
CA LEU A 89 22.36 20.29 6.91
C LEU A 89 22.56 21.65 7.58
N ASP A 90 23.42 22.50 7.00
CA ASP A 90 23.60 23.92 7.33
C ASP A 90 22.53 24.79 6.64
#